data_AF-A0A3M1NNY0-F1
#
_entry.id   AF-A0A3M1NNY0-F1
#
_cell.length_a   1.000
_cell.length_b   1.000
_cell.length_c   1.000
_cell.angle_alpha   90.00
_cell.angle_beta   90.00
_cell.angle_gamma   90.00
#
_symmetry.space_group_name_H-M   'P 1'
#
loop_
_entity.id
_entity.type
_entity.pdbx_description
1 polymer ?
#
loop_
_entity_poly.entity_id
_entity_poly.type
_entity_poly.pdbx_seq_one_letter_code
_entity_poly.pdbx_strand_id
1 'polypeptide(L)'
;MTRAARNSSSLSRSTSTSLIVGIKSGQQDAWWRCTAIYTPLVYGWARQAGLQADDAADIVQEVFRSVAAHIDRFYRDKESGSFRGWLWTITRNKIHDHFHHQA
;
A
#
# COMPACT_ATOMS: atom_id res chain seq x y z
N MET A 1 -9.04 29.99 16.37
CA MET A 1 -7.57 29.98 16.43
C MET A 1 -7.06 28.76 15.66
N THR A 2 -6.21 29.04 14.65
CA THR A 2 -5.36 28.16 13.83
C THR A 2 -6.01 27.09 12.93
N ARG A 3 -6.11 27.48 11.64
CA ARG A 3 -6.31 26.64 10.43
C ARG A 3 -5.36 25.44 10.41
N ALA A 4 -5.89 24.24 10.22
CA ALA A 4 -5.16 23.14 9.60
C ALA A 4 -5.50 23.12 8.11
N ALA A 5 -4.84 24.00 7.34
CA ALA A 5 -4.69 23.79 5.91
C ALA A 5 -3.76 22.58 5.73
N ARG A 6 -4.31 21.38 5.56
CA ARG A 6 -3.55 20.24 5.05
C ARG A 6 -3.98 19.97 3.63
N ASN A 7 -3.29 20.70 2.75
CA ASN A 7 -3.00 20.40 1.36
C ASN A 7 -3.57 19.06 0.86
N SER A 8 -4.81 19.09 0.37
CA SER A 8 -5.35 18.08 -0.54
C SER A 8 -4.70 18.27 -1.91
N SER A 9 -3.38 18.09 -1.99
CA SER A 9 -2.70 17.93 -3.26
C SER A 9 -3.19 16.62 -3.86
N SER A 10 -4.12 16.74 -4.81
CA SER A 10 -4.50 15.75 -5.83
C SER A 10 -3.62 14.50 -5.80
N LEU A 11 -4.04 13.52 -4.99
CA LEU A 11 -3.44 12.19 -4.93
C LEU A 11 -3.41 11.67 -6.36
N SER A 12 -2.21 11.57 -6.95
CA SER A 12 -2.03 10.89 -8.22
C SER A 12 -2.57 9.47 -8.06
N ARG A 13 -3.82 9.24 -8.49
CA ARG A 13 -4.47 7.92 -8.45
C ARG A 13 -3.68 6.89 -9.27
N SER A 14 -2.75 7.35 -10.09
CA SER A 14 -1.87 6.54 -10.91
C SER A 14 -0.46 6.54 -10.35
N THR A 15 0.07 5.34 -10.06
CA THR A 15 1.52 5.17 -9.83
C THR A 15 2.23 5.20 -11.17
N SER A 16 3.28 6.01 -11.29
CA SER A 16 4.09 6.12 -12.51
C SER A 16 4.66 4.76 -12.92
N THR A 17 4.60 4.45 -14.22
CA THR A 17 5.16 3.20 -14.77
C THR A 17 6.64 3.03 -14.44
N SER A 18 7.41 4.13 -14.47
CA SER A 18 8.83 4.12 -14.10
C SER A 18 9.08 3.68 -12.66
N LEU A 19 8.19 4.04 -11.72
CA LEU A 19 8.30 3.59 -10.33
C LEU A 19 8.11 2.07 -10.25
N ILE A 20 7.10 1.53 -10.95
CA ILE A 20 6.83 0.09 -10.97
C ILE A 20 7.98 -0.68 -11.61
N VAL A 21 8.49 -0.22 -12.75
CA VAL A 21 9.66 -0.83 -13.42
C VAL A 21 10.88 -0.80 -12.51
N GLY A 22 11.11 0.31 -11.80
CA GLY A 22 12.20 0.43 -10.84
C GLY A 22 12.09 -0.59 -9.69
N ILE A 23 10.90 -0.76 -9.11
CA ILE A 23 10.68 -1.76 -8.04
C ILE A 23 10.95 -3.17 -8.56
N LYS A 24 10.41 -3.55 -9.73
CA LYS A 24 10.66 -4.87 -10.34
C LYS A 24 12.15 -5.13 -10.61
N SER A 25 12.89 -4.07 -10.93
CA SER A 25 14.33 -4.16 -11.19
C SER A 25 15.19 -4.11 -9.92
N GLY A 26 14.57 -4.12 -8.72
CA GLY A 26 15.28 -4.05 -7.44
C GLY A 26 15.92 -2.69 -7.13
N GLN A 27 15.48 -1.61 -7.79
CA GLN A 27 16.03 -0.28 -7.53
C GLN A 27 15.63 0.22 -6.15
N GLN A 28 16.62 0.43 -5.28
CA GLN A 28 16.41 0.83 -3.89
C GLN A 28 15.67 2.18 -3.76
N ASP A 29 16.00 3.16 -4.60
CA ASP A 29 15.29 4.46 -4.62
C ASP A 29 13.82 4.33 -5.01
N ALA A 30 13.50 3.43 -5.95
CA ALA A 30 12.12 3.17 -6.35
C ALA A 30 11.35 2.49 -5.21
N TRP A 31 12.00 1.56 -4.52
CA TRP A 31 11.44 0.93 -3.32
C TRP A 31 11.15 1.95 -2.22
N TRP A 32 12.11 2.81 -1.88
CA TRP A 32 11.94 3.85 -0.86
C TRP A 32 10.82 4.84 -1.20
N ARG A 33 10.73 5.27 -2.46
CA ARG A 33 9.62 6.13 -2.91
C ARG A 33 8.28 5.42 -2.81
N CYS A 34 8.23 4.14 -3.16
CA CYS A 34 7.02 3.33 -3.04
C CYS A 34 6.54 3.25 -1.60
N THR A 35 7.40 2.83 -0.68
CA THR A 35 7.05 2.70 0.74
C THR A 35 6.68 4.05 1.34
N ALA A 36 7.42 5.12 1.06
CA ALA A 36 7.10 6.46 1.55
C ALA A 36 5.69 6.95 1.13
N ILE A 37 5.28 6.65 -0.10
CA ILE A 37 3.94 7.04 -0.61
C ILE A 37 2.84 6.17 0.02
N TYR A 38 3.08 4.86 0.15
CA TYR A 38 2.02 3.90 0.40
C TYR A 38 1.91 3.40 1.84
N THR A 39 2.96 3.51 2.65
CA THR A 39 2.92 3.18 4.08
C THR A 39 1.81 3.91 4.83
N PRO A 40 1.69 5.24 4.79
CA PRO A 40 0.61 5.94 5.52
C PRO A 40 -0.78 5.57 5.00
N LEU A 41 -0.90 5.19 3.73
CA LEU A 41 -2.15 4.74 3.14
C LEU A 41 -2.58 3.37 3.68
N VAL A 42 -1.67 2.39 3.63
CA VAL A 42 -1.93 1.03 4.12
C VAL A 42 -2.23 1.04 5.61
N TYR A 43 -1.46 1.82 6.37
CA TYR A 43 -1.73 2.03 7.79
C TYR A 43 -3.12 2.61 8.02
N GLY A 44 -3.50 3.67 7.29
CA GLY A 44 -4.82 4.29 7.38
C GLY A 44 -5.95 3.30 7.09
N TRP A 45 -5.79 2.44 6.09
CA TRP A 45 -6.72 1.37 5.76
C TRP A 45 -6.89 0.35 6.88
N ALA A 46 -5.80 -0.13 7.48
CA ALA A 46 -5.86 -1.05 8.61
C ALA A 46 -6.55 -0.41 9.84
N ARG A 47 -6.22 0.84 10.14
CA ARG A 47 -6.86 1.61 11.22
C ARG A 47 -8.35 1.83 10.97
N GLN A 48 -8.75 2.10 9.73
CA GLN A 48 -10.17 2.23 9.33
C GLN A 48 -10.93 0.91 9.46
N ALA A 49 -10.25 -0.23 9.32
CA ALA A 49 -10.83 -1.55 9.54
C ALA A 49 -10.94 -1.95 11.03
N GLY A 50 -10.48 -1.09 11.95
CA GLY A 50 -10.62 -1.29 13.40
C GLY A 50 -9.42 -1.92 14.09
N LEU A 51 -8.32 -2.21 13.38
CA LEU A 51 -7.10 -2.75 13.99
C LEU A 51 -6.47 -1.72 14.92
N GLN A 52 -5.91 -2.14 16.06
CA GLN A 52 -5.08 -1.31 16.93
C GLN A 52 -3.78 -0.87 16.23
N ALA A 53 -3.02 0.04 16.85
CA ALA A 53 -1.85 0.65 16.21
C ALA A 53 -0.76 -0.37 15.87
N ASP A 54 -0.49 -1.30 16.79
CA ASP A 54 0.52 -2.34 16.60
C ASP A 54 0.12 -3.31 15.49
N ASP A 55 -1.11 -3.83 15.53
CA ASP A 55 -1.63 -4.70 14.47
C ASP A 55 -1.64 -3.98 13.10
N ALA A 56 -1.97 -2.69 13.06
CA ALA A 56 -1.92 -1.92 11.83
C ALA A 56 -0.49 -1.76 11.29
N ALA A 57 0.51 -1.63 12.17
CA ALA A 57 1.92 -1.61 11.79
C ALA A 57 2.38 -2.98 11.25
N ASP A 58 1.90 -4.07 11.82
CA ASP A 58 2.19 -5.43 11.34
C ASP A 58 1.56 -5.68 9.97
N ILE A 59 0.30 -5.28 9.75
CA ILE A 59 -0.33 -5.35 8.42
C ILE A 59 0.48 -4.58 7.37
N VAL A 60 1.00 -3.39 7.71
CA VAL A 60 1.86 -2.63 6.79
C VAL A 60 3.08 -3.48 6.38
N GLN A 61 3.75 -4.11 7.34
CA GLN A 61 4.91 -4.96 7.06
C GLN A 61 4.54 -6.14 6.16
N GLU A 62 3.44 -6.84 6.46
CA GLU A 62 2.99 -7.98 5.67
C GLU A 62 2.59 -7.59 4.23
N VAL A 63 1.94 -6.45 4.08
CA VAL A 63 1.57 -5.92 2.77
C VAL A 63 2.81 -5.65 1.94
N PHE A 64 3.81 -4.94 2.47
CA PHE A 64 5.03 -4.67 1.71
C PHE A 64 5.88 -5.93 1.48
N ARG A 65 5.86 -6.91 2.38
CA ARG A 65 6.44 -8.24 2.14
C ARG A 65 5.77 -8.93 0.95
N SER A 66 4.43 -8.88 0.89
CA SER A 66 3.67 -9.44 -0.24
C SER A 66 3.93 -8.69 -1.54
N VAL A 67 4.04 -7.35 -1.49
CA VAL A 67 4.43 -6.55 -2.66
C VAL A 67 5.80 -7.01 -3.17
N ALA A 68 6.82 -7.09 -2.32
CA ALA A 68 8.16 -7.53 -2.73
C ALA A 68 8.14 -8.93 -3.36
N ALA A 69 7.36 -9.87 -2.80
CA ALA A 69 7.27 -11.24 -3.29
C ALA A 69 6.49 -11.38 -4.62
N HIS A 70 5.57 -10.46 -4.93
CA HIS A 70 4.65 -10.60 -6.05
C HIS A 70 4.70 -9.47 -7.08
N ILE A 71 5.59 -8.48 -6.91
CA ILE A 71 5.65 -7.31 -7.79
C ILE A 71 5.91 -7.68 -9.24
N ASP A 72 6.68 -8.75 -9.51
CA ASP A 72 6.95 -9.18 -10.89
C ASP A 72 5.69 -9.58 -11.64
N ARG A 73 4.71 -10.13 -10.92
CA ARG A 73 3.40 -10.53 -11.44
C ARG A 73 2.41 -9.38 -11.57
N PHE A 74 2.72 -8.21 -11.00
CA PHE A 74 1.87 -7.04 -11.18
C PHE A 74 2.03 -6.50 -12.60
N TYR A 75 0.98 -6.62 -13.42
CA TYR A 75 0.92 -6.00 -14.74
C TYR A 75 -0.15 -4.92 -14.72
N ARG A 76 0.16 -3.78 -15.32
CA ARG A 76 -0.81 -2.70 -15.51
C ARG A 76 -1.52 -2.96 -16.83
N ASP A 77 -2.62 -3.70 -16.81
CA ASP A 77 -3.57 -3.77 -17.93
C ASP A 77 -4.92 -3.13 -17.52
N LYS A 78 -5.91 -3.18 -18.44
CA LYS A 78 -7.26 -2.65 -18.16
C LYS A 78 -8.03 -3.48 -17.13
N GLU A 79 -7.65 -4.72 -16.87
CA GLU A 79 -8.36 -5.68 -15.99
C GLU A 79 -7.77 -5.70 -14.56
N SER A 80 -6.45 -5.56 -14.43
CA SER A 80 -5.64 -5.61 -13.21
C SER A 80 -5.74 -4.34 -12.37
N GLY A 81 -6.22 -3.25 -12.97
CA GLY A 81 -6.47 -1.99 -12.29
C GLY A 81 -5.21 -1.19 -11.93
N SER A 82 -5.37 -0.19 -11.05
CA SER A 82 -4.25 0.64 -10.58
C SER A 82 -3.39 -0.10 -9.55
N PHE A 83 -2.10 0.24 -9.43
CA PHE A 83 -1.23 -0.28 -8.37
C PHE A 83 -1.83 -0.07 -6.97
N ARG A 84 -2.48 1.08 -6.75
CA ARG A 84 -3.20 1.35 -5.50
C ARG A 84 -4.36 0.38 -5.27
N GLY A 85 -5.10 0.01 -6.31
CA GLY A 85 -6.17 -0.98 -6.24
C GLY A 85 -5.64 -2.38 -5.92
N TRP A 86 -4.56 -2.78 -6.58
CA TRP A 86 -3.86 -4.03 -6.26
C TRP A 86 -3.34 -4.05 -4.82
N LEU A 87 -2.76 -2.94 -4.35
CA LEU A 87 -2.31 -2.79 -2.96
C LEU A 87 -3.47 -2.88 -1.96
N TRP A 88 -4.63 -2.31 -2.29
CA TRP A 88 -5.84 -2.45 -1.49
C TRP A 88 -6.30 -3.91 -1.40
N THR A 89 -6.28 -4.66 -2.51
CA THR A 89 -6.61 -6.09 -2.49
C THR A 89 -5.70 -6.87 -1.54
N ILE A 90 -4.38 -6.65 -1.59
CA ILE A 90 -3.44 -7.27 -0.66
C ILE A 90 -3.78 -6.88 0.79
N THR A 91 -3.97 -5.58 1.05
CA THR A 91 -4.25 -5.06 2.39
C THR A 91 -5.54 -5.64 2.98
N ARG A 92 -6.61 -5.68 2.18
CA ARG A 92 -7.90 -6.24 2.58
C ARG A 92 -7.79 -7.72 2.92
N ASN A 93 -7.05 -8.49 2.14
CA ASN A 93 -6.82 -9.91 2.43
C ASN A 93 -6.07 -10.08 3.74
N LYS A 94 -5.01 -9.28 3.99
CA LYS A 94 -4.26 -9.33 5.25
C LYS A 94 -5.08 -8.96 6.48
N ILE A 95 -5.93 -7.94 6.37
CA ILE A 95 -6.87 -7.56 7.43
C ILE A 95 -7.86 -8.71 7.72
N HIS A 96 -8.40 -9.33 6.66
CA HIS A 96 -9.30 -10.47 6.81
C HIS A 96 -8.61 -11.64 7.50
N ASP A 97 -7.43 -12.04 7.02
CA ASP A 97 -6.63 -13.11 7.63
C ASP A 97 -6.35 -12.81 9.11
N HIS A 98 -5.99 -11.57 9.46
CA HIS A 98 -5.74 -11.17 10.84
C HIS A 98 -6.96 -11.41 11.76
N PHE A 99 -8.15 -11.00 11.34
CA PHE A 99 -9.37 -11.24 12.11
C PHE A 99 -9.75 -12.72 12.20
N HIS A 100 -9.47 -13.52 11.16
CA HIS A 100 -9.70 -14.98 11.21
C HIS A 100 -8.79 -15.70 12.19
N HIS A 101 -7.53 -15.26 12.36
CA HIS A 101 -6.61 -15.89 13.30
C HIS A 101 -6.84 -15.48 14.77
N GLN A 102 -7.66 -14.46 15.03
CA GLN A 102 -8.00 -14.00 16.39
C GLN A 102 -9.36 -14.50 16.90
N ALA A 103 -10.11 -15.25 16.08
CA ALA A 103 -11.39 -15.88 16.43
C ALA A 103 -11.20 -17.33 16.87
#